data_AF-A0A535AB19-F1
#
_entry.id   AF-A0A535AB19-F1
#
_cell.length_a   1.000
_cell.length_b   1.000
_cell.length_c   1.000
_cell.angle_alpha   90.00
_cell.angle_beta   90.00
_cell.angle_gamma   90.00
#
_symmetry.space_group_name_H-M   'P 1'
#
loop_
_entity.id
_entity.type
_entity.pdbx_description
1 polymer ?
#
loop_
_entity_poly.entity_id
_entity_poly.type
_entity_poly.pdbx_seq_one_letter_code
_entity_poly.pdbx_strand_id
1 'polypeptide(L)'
;MRALRLVALALVLIAPAAHADRLDVEDYGPVDKLGRGLANMVTGVLALPGSIAEGAHENGASGAAVGLGKGIARTIARELVGVYEFVTFPLPAPRGYRPILDPPYPWEYFQDRHTGLRPESGLRDIGGRHDRASAFAT
;
A
#
# COMPACT_ATOMS: atom_id res chain seq x y z
N MET A 1 -24.59 -14.74 -21.39
CA MET A 1 -24.61 -13.83 -20.22
C MET A 1 -24.41 -14.51 -18.88
N ARG A 2 -25.01 -15.68 -18.58
CA ARG A 2 -24.79 -16.40 -17.30
C ARG A 2 -23.36 -16.94 -17.15
N ALA A 3 -22.81 -17.57 -18.19
CA ALA A 3 -21.44 -18.07 -18.20
C ALA A 3 -20.38 -16.96 -18.00
N LEU A 4 -20.61 -15.77 -18.57
CA LEU A 4 -19.71 -14.62 -18.41
C LEU A 4 -19.68 -14.10 -16.96
N ARG A 5 -20.82 -14.13 -16.26
CA ARG A 5 -20.90 -13.80 -14.83
C ARG A 5 -20.21 -14.84 -13.95
N LEU A 6 -20.29 -16.11 -14.31
CA LEU A 6 -19.62 -17.19 -13.58
C LEU A 6 -18.10 -17.19 -13.81
N VAL A 7 -17.63 -16.86 -15.02
CA VAL A 7 -16.20 -16.68 -15.32
C VAL A 7 -15.64 -15.47 -14.59
N ALA A 8 -16.36 -14.35 -14.55
CA ALA A 8 -15.98 -13.17 -13.78
C ALA A 8 -15.93 -13.47 -12.27
N LEU A 9 -16.91 -14.23 -11.74
CA LEU A 9 -16.94 -14.64 -10.32
C LEU A 9 -15.82 -15.63 -9.98
N ALA A 10 -15.50 -16.55 -10.90
CA ALA A 10 -14.41 -17.51 -10.72
C ALA A 10 -13.03 -16.83 -10.76
N LEU A 11 -12.83 -15.83 -11.63
CA LEU A 11 -11.60 -15.03 -11.66
C LEU A 11 -11.38 -14.23 -10.38
N VAL A 12 -12.45 -13.76 -9.72
CA VAL A 12 -12.38 -13.09 -8.40
C VAL A 12 -12.02 -14.08 -7.28
N LEU A 13 -12.42 -15.35 -7.37
CA LEU A 13 -12.17 -16.36 -6.33
C LEU A 13 -10.78 -17.02 -6.42
N ILE A 14 -10.12 -17.01 -7.59
CA ILE A 14 -8.82 -17.69 -7.79
C ILE A 14 -7.61 -16.78 -7.46
N ALA A 15 -7.82 -15.48 -7.26
CA ALA A 15 -6.73 -14.50 -7.19
C ALA A 15 -5.93 -14.36 -5.86
N PRO A 16 -6.31 -14.89 -4.67
CA PRO A 16 -5.54 -14.56 -3.46
C PRO A 16 -4.30 -15.44 -3.24
N ALA A 17 -4.02 -16.45 -4.09
CA ALA A 17 -2.92 -17.39 -3.83
C ALA A 17 -1.57 -17.00 -4.48
N ALA A 18 -1.52 -16.01 -5.37
CA ALA A 18 -0.35 -15.80 -6.24
C ALA A 18 0.71 -14.79 -5.73
N HIS A 19 0.50 -14.06 -4.63
CA HIS A 19 1.41 -12.96 -4.26
C HIS A 19 1.70 -12.82 -2.75
N ALA A 20 1.73 -13.93 -2.01
CA ALA A 20 1.91 -13.88 -0.56
C ALA A 20 3.38 -13.94 -0.07
N ASP A 21 4.40 -13.92 -0.94
CA ASP A 21 5.75 -14.34 -0.50
C ASP A 21 6.95 -13.62 -1.16
N ARG A 22 6.97 -12.28 -1.13
CA ARG A 22 8.22 -11.52 -1.32
C ARG A 22 8.33 -10.38 -0.32
N LEU A 23 8.71 -10.75 0.90
CA LEU A 23 9.39 -9.87 1.84
C LEU A 23 10.88 -9.82 1.40
N ASP A 24 11.47 -8.63 1.34
CA ASP A 24 12.92 -8.36 1.21
C ASP A 24 13.63 -8.44 -0.17
N VAL A 25 13.17 -7.72 -1.21
CA VAL A 25 14.02 -7.46 -2.40
C VAL A 25 13.94 -5.99 -2.83
N GLU A 26 15.09 -5.33 -2.92
CA GLU A 26 15.26 -3.91 -3.31
C GLU A 26 14.85 -3.60 -4.77
N ASP A 27 14.41 -4.59 -5.54
CA ASP A 27 13.99 -4.49 -6.94
C ASP A 27 12.49 -4.78 -7.10
N TYR A 28 11.68 -3.76 -7.37
CA TYR A 28 10.29 -3.94 -7.82
C TYR A 28 10.26 -4.19 -9.33
N GLY A 29 9.37 -5.09 -9.76
CA GLY A 29 9.16 -5.41 -11.16
C GLY A 29 7.78 -5.04 -11.72
N PRO A 30 7.58 -5.24 -13.04
CA PRO A 30 6.28 -5.07 -13.70
C PRO A 30 5.16 -5.90 -13.07
N VAL A 31 5.48 -7.12 -12.62
CA VAL A 31 4.53 -8.05 -11.99
C VAL A 31 4.10 -7.53 -10.62
N ASP A 32 5.02 -6.97 -9.83
CA ASP A 32 4.69 -6.39 -8.52
C ASP A 32 3.77 -5.18 -8.67
N LYS A 33 4.04 -4.34 -9.68
CA LYS A 33 3.19 -3.21 -10.02
C LYS A 33 1.80 -3.67 -10.48
N LEU A 34 1.72 -4.73 -11.29
CA LEU A 34 0.45 -5.32 -11.71
C LEU A 34 -0.33 -5.87 -10.51
N GLY A 35 0.33 -6.66 -9.65
CA GLY A 35 -0.28 -7.28 -8.48
C GLY A 35 -0.78 -6.24 -7.47
N ARG A 36 0.03 -5.22 -7.18
CA ARG A 36 -0.35 -4.10 -6.33
C ARG A 36 -1.45 -3.24 -6.95
N GLY A 37 -1.39 -2.98 -8.26
CA GLY A 37 -2.43 -2.26 -8.98
C GLY A 37 -3.79 -2.95 -8.87
N LEU A 38 -3.81 -4.27 -9.12
CA LEU A 38 -5.00 -5.09 -8.98
C LEU A 38 -5.50 -5.16 -7.53
N ALA A 39 -4.59 -5.33 -6.57
CA ALA A 39 -4.93 -5.33 -5.14
C ALA A 39 -5.59 -4.01 -4.72
N ASN A 40 -5.03 -2.87 -5.13
CA ASN A 40 -5.58 -1.56 -4.82
C ASN A 40 -6.94 -1.30 -5.47
N MET A 41 -7.20 -1.86 -6.66
CA MET A 41 -8.47 -1.70 -7.38
C MET A 41 -9.58 -2.64 -6.85
N VAL A 42 -9.23 -3.82 -6.34
CA VAL A 42 -10.22 -4.80 -5.86
C VAL A 42 -10.45 -4.67 -4.36
N THR A 43 -9.41 -4.28 -3.62
CA THR A 43 -9.43 -4.28 -2.15
C THR A 43 -9.11 -2.91 -1.54
N GLY A 44 -9.05 -1.84 -2.33
CA GLY A 44 -8.78 -0.48 -1.87
C GLY A 44 -9.71 -0.01 -0.75
N VAL A 45 -10.98 -0.47 -0.79
CA VAL A 45 -12.00 -0.23 0.24
C VAL A 45 -11.61 -0.70 1.64
N LEU A 46 -10.67 -1.65 1.77
CA LEU A 46 -10.17 -2.11 3.07
C LEU A 46 -9.43 -1.00 3.86
N ALA A 47 -9.00 0.07 3.18
CA ALA A 47 -8.45 1.23 3.85
C ALA A 47 -9.47 1.94 4.76
N LEU A 48 -10.78 1.86 4.49
CA LEU A 48 -11.83 2.45 5.32
C LEU A 48 -11.85 1.89 6.75
N PRO A 49 -12.10 0.59 6.96
CA PRO A 49 -12.14 0.02 8.30
C PRO A 49 -10.78 0.18 9.02
N GLY A 50 -9.67 0.05 8.29
CA GLY A 50 -8.33 0.32 8.84
C GLY A 50 -8.20 1.74 9.40
N SER A 51 -8.70 2.75 8.67
CA SER A 51 -8.63 4.15 9.08
C SER A 51 -9.53 4.51 10.24
N ILE A 52 -10.74 3.94 10.28
CA ILE A 52 -11.71 4.17 11.35
C ILE A 52 -11.17 3.59 12.66
N ALA A 53 -10.66 2.35 12.61
CA ALA A 53 -10.04 1.72 13.77
C ALA A 53 -8.85 2.53 14.28
N GLU A 54 -7.96 2.96 13.38
CA GLU A 54 -6.83 3.83 13.70
C GLU A 54 -7.27 5.11 14.42
N GLY A 55 -8.24 5.85 13.85
CA GLY A 55 -8.76 7.05 14.50
C GLY A 55 -9.44 6.76 15.84
N ALA A 56 -10.20 5.67 15.94
CA ALA A 56 -10.86 5.26 17.17
C ALA A 56 -9.87 4.92 18.29
N HIS A 57 -8.74 4.29 17.96
CA HIS A 57 -7.67 4.02 18.92
C HIS A 57 -6.98 5.30 19.40
N GLU A 58 -6.83 6.30 18.54
CA GLU A 58 -6.16 7.56 18.90
C GLU A 58 -7.03 8.44 19.81
N ASN A 59 -8.32 8.59 19.51
CA ASN A 59 -9.17 9.59 20.17
C ASN A 59 -10.60 9.10 20.50
N GLY A 60 -10.84 7.78 20.51
CA GLY A 60 -12.17 7.22 20.78
C GLY A 60 -13.18 7.61 19.70
N ALA A 61 -14.43 7.89 20.11
CA ALA A 61 -15.53 8.14 19.16
C ALA A 61 -15.30 9.34 18.23
N SER A 62 -14.67 10.42 18.72
CA SER A 62 -14.34 11.59 17.89
C SER A 62 -13.25 11.25 16.85
N GLY A 63 -12.28 10.43 17.25
CA GLY A 63 -11.25 9.93 16.34
C GLY A 63 -11.79 8.99 15.26
N ALA A 64 -12.83 8.20 15.56
CA ALA A 64 -13.47 7.33 14.57
C ALA A 64 -14.06 8.12 13.39
N ALA A 65 -14.65 9.30 13.65
CA ALA A 65 -15.18 10.18 12.60
C ALA A 65 -14.05 10.76 11.72
N VAL A 66 -12.94 11.17 12.32
CA VAL A 66 -11.74 11.60 11.57
C VAL A 66 -11.15 10.44 10.77
N GLY A 67 -11.11 9.25 11.37
CA GLY A 67 -10.69 8.00 10.72
C GLY A 67 -11.56 7.64 9.52
N LEU A 68 -12.87 7.85 9.60
CA LEU A 68 -13.79 7.65 8.47
C LEU A 68 -13.43 8.57 7.29
N GLY A 69 -13.23 9.87 7.55
CA GLY A 69 -12.82 10.83 6.52
C GLY A 69 -11.49 10.44 5.86
N LYS A 70 -10.47 10.10 6.68
CA LYS A 70 -9.17 9.59 6.20
C LYS A 70 -9.34 8.32 5.36
N GLY A 71 -10.24 7.42 5.77
CA GLY A 71 -10.50 6.16 5.07
C GLY A 71 -11.14 6.33 3.71
N ILE A 72 -12.07 7.28 3.58
CA ILE A 72 -12.68 7.63 2.29
C ILE A 72 -11.59 8.16 1.35
N ALA A 73 -10.79 9.12 1.82
CA ALA A 73 -9.70 9.69 1.02
C ALA A 73 -8.68 8.62 0.58
N ARG A 74 -8.25 7.74 1.51
CA ARG A 74 -7.33 6.64 1.21
C ARG A 74 -7.92 5.64 0.21
N THR A 75 -9.21 5.33 0.32
CA THR A 75 -9.89 4.42 -0.61
C THR A 75 -9.89 4.99 -2.02
N ILE A 76 -10.28 6.26 -2.18
CA ILE A 76 -10.28 6.92 -3.49
C ILE A 76 -8.86 6.93 -4.08
N ALA A 77 -7.85 7.28 -3.28
CA ALA A 77 -6.46 7.26 -3.72
C ALA A 77 -6.01 5.86 -4.18
N ARG A 78 -6.38 4.81 -3.42
CA ARG A 78 -6.09 3.42 -3.77
C ARG A 78 -6.73 2.99 -5.07
N GLU A 79 -8.01 3.27 -5.28
CA GLU A 79 -8.69 2.92 -6.53
C GLU A 79 -8.03 3.60 -7.74
N LEU A 80 -7.76 4.91 -7.65
CA LEU A 80 -7.15 5.67 -8.75
C LEU A 80 -5.71 5.23 -9.04
N VAL A 81 -4.90 5.04 -7.99
CA VAL A 81 -3.53 4.52 -8.15
C VAL A 81 -3.54 3.08 -8.63
N GLY A 82 -4.50 2.27 -8.18
CA GLY A 82 -4.67 0.89 -8.60
C GLY A 82 -4.91 0.77 -10.09
N VAL A 83 -5.84 1.57 -10.62
CA VAL A 83 -6.09 1.69 -12.07
C VAL A 83 -4.83 2.16 -12.80
N TYR A 84 -4.15 3.18 -12.29
CA TYR A 84 -2.92 3.68 -12.89
C TYR A 84 -1.84 2.59 -12.96
N GLU A 85 -1.55 1.90 -11.86
CA GLU A 85 -0.52 0.86 -11.79
C GLU A 85 -0.88 -0.36 -12.65
N PHE A 86 -2.16 -0.73 -12.69
CA PHE A 86 -2.67 -1.81 -13.54
C PHE A 86 -2.54 -1.48 -15.03
N VAL A 87 -2.93 -0.28 -15.48
CA VAL A 87 -2.86 0.11 -16.90
C VAL A 87 -1.41 0.30 -17.34
N THR A 88 -0.59 0.88 -16.47
CA THR A 88 0.80 1.22 -16.80
C THR A 88 1.80 0.16 -16.35
N PHE A 89 1.36 -1.04 -15.96
CA PHE A 89 2.23 -2.08 -15.40
C PHE A 89 3.47 -2.44 -16.26
N PRO A 90 3.45 -2.39 -17.61
CA PRO A 90 4.65 -2.69 -18.40
C PRO A 90 5.66 -1.54 -18.41
N LEU A 91 5.23 -0.35 -17.98
CA LEU A 91 6.04 0.87 -17.99
C LEU A 91 6.73 1.04 -16.62
N PRO A 92 8.05 1.33 -16.60
CA PRO A 92 8.81 1.57 -15.37
C PRO A 92 8.57 2.97 -14.80
N ALA A 93 7.32 3.41 -14.76
CA ALA A 93 6.86 4.66 -14.16
C ALA A 93 5.90 4.34 -12.99
N PRO A 94 6.22 4.64 -11.72
CA PRO A 94 7.40 5.33 -11.21
C PRO A 94 8.71 4.57 -11.47
N ARG A 95 9.86 5.27 -11.46
CA ARG A 95 11.17 4.67 -11.74
C ARG A 95 11.39 3.42 -10.89
N GLY A 96 11.76 2.32 -11.54
CA GLY A 96 12.00 1.04 -10.87
C GLY A 96 10.77 0.44 -10.22
N TYR A 97 9.57 0.65 -10.78
CA TYR A 97 8.29 0.05 -10.35
C TYR A 97 7.91 0.28 -8.88
N ARG A 98 8.50 1.32 -8.27
CA ARG A 98 8.32 1.63 -6.85
C ARG A 98 6.84 1.91 -6.53
N PRO A 99 6.36 1.48 -5.35
CA PRO A 99 5.01 1.81 -4.89
C PRO A 99 4.77 3.31 -4.82
N ILE A 100 3.59 3.75 -5.29
CA ILE A 100 3.13 5.14 -5.12
C ILE A 100 2.50 5.34 -3.74
N LEU A 101 1.80 4.32 -3.25
CA LEU A 101 1.12 4.33 -1.97
C LEU A 101 1.93 3.59 -0.92
N ASP A 102 1.87 4.12 0.30
CA ASP A 102 2.40 3.52 1.51
C ASP A 102 1.27 3.37 2.53
N PRO A 103 0.99 2.16 3.04
CA PRO A 103 1.55 0.88 2.64
C PRO A 103 1.20 0.47 1.19
N PRO A 104 2.05 -0.30 0.49
CA PRO A 104 1.80 -0.76 -0.87
C PRO A 104 0.46 -1.48 -1.05
N TYR A 105 0.06 -2.31 -0.09
CA TYR A 105 -1.16 -3.12 -0.18
C TYR A 105 -2.24 -2.69 0.84
N PRO A 106 -3.55 -2.83 0.52
CA PRO A 106 -4.62 -2.36 1.41
C PRO A 106 -4.75 -3.12 2.74
N TRP A 107 -4.28 -4.37 2.82
CA TRP A 107 -4.38 -5.19 4.02
C TRP A 107 -3.24 -4.98 5.02
N GLU A 108 -2.15 -4.33 4.62
CA GLU A 108 -0.98 -4.10 5.48
C GLU A 108 -1.32 -3.19 6.67
N TYR A 109 -2.34 -2.32 6.56
CA TYR A 109 -2.87 -1.55 7.70
C TYR A 109 -3.32 -2.41 8.88
N PHE A 110 -3.63 -3.69 8.66
CA PHE A 110 -4.03 -4.62 9.71
C PHE A 110 -2.84 -5.43 10.25
N GLN A 111 -1.79 -5.62 9.45
CA GLN A 111 -0.61 -6.39 9.81
C GLN A 111 0.34 -5.59 10.72
N ASP A 112 0.55 -4.30 10.42
CA ASP A 112 1.39 -3.40 11.24
C ASP A 112 0.94 -3.32 12.70
N ARG A 113 -0.36 -3.55 12.97
CA ARG A 113 -0.90 -3.53 14.33
C ARG A 113 -0.55 -4.77 15.17
N HIS A 114 -0.31 -5.92 14.53
CA HIS A 114 -0.03 -7.16 15.26
C HIS A 114 1.45 -7.33 15.60
N THR A 115 2.35 -6.68 14.87
CA THR A 115 3.79 -6.77 15.10
C THR A 115 4.33 -5.69 16.03
N GLY A 116 3.57 -4.62 16.33
CA GLY A 116 4.01 -3.52 17.18
C GLY A 116 5.18 -2.72 16.59
N LEU A 117 5.61 -3.06 15.38
CA LEU A 117 6.65 -2.38 14.64
C LEU A 117 5.96 -1.27 13.86
N ARG A 118 5.72 -0.11 14.49
CA ARG A 118 5.59 1.12 13.71
C ARG A 118 6.91 1.24 12.94
N PRO A 119 6.95 1.22 11.60
CA PRO A 119 8.10 1.74 10.90
C PRO A 119 8.05 3.23 11.22
N GLU A 120 8.93 3.68 12.12
CA GLU A 120 9.15 5.08 12.39
C GLU A 120 9.34 5.77 11.03
N SER A 121 8.32 6.47 10.52
CA SER A 121 8.39 7.24 9.28
C SER A 121 9.36 8.44 9.39
N GLY A 122 10.19 8.48 10.44
CA GLY A 122 11.25 9.44 10.69
C GLY A 122 12.68 8.89 10.58
N LEU A 123 12.89 7.64 10.14
CA LEU A 123 14.25 7.05 10.09
C LEU A 123 14.73 6.63 8.69
N ARG A 124 14.10 7.12 7.62
CA ARG A 124 14.68 7.10 6.26
C ARG A 124 15.47 8.37 5.91
N ASP A 125 15.57 9.33 6.83
CA ASP A 125 16.32 10.60 6.68
C ASP A 125 17.69 10.62 7.40
N ILE A 126 18.33 9.45 7.58
CA ILE A 126 19.70 9.37 8.11
C ILE A 126 20.65 8.54 7.22
N GLY A 127 20.35 8.48 5.92
CA GLY A 127 21.26 7.94 4.90
C GLY A 127 22.04 9.01 4.12
N GLY A 128 21.92 10.29 4.50
CA GLY A 128 22.45 11.43 3.72
C GLY A 128 23.44 12.33 4.47
N ARG A 129 24.06 11.88 5.58
CA ARG A 129 25.09 12.66 6.27
C ARG A 129 26.47 12.39 5.68
N HIS A 130 26.68 12.86 4.46
CA HIS A 130 27.96 12.83 3.77
C HIS A 130 28.90 14.00 4.13
N ASP A 131 28.58 14.81 5.16
CA ASP A 131 29.20 16.15 5.35
C ASP A 131 29.84 16.43 6.74
N ARG A 132 30.35 15.43 7.47
CA ARG A 132 31.07 15.71 8.74
C ARG A 132 32.39 14.94 8.95
N ALA A 133 33.09 14.59 7.88
CA ALA A 133 34.42 13.97 7.97
C ALA A 133 35.61 14.91 7.72
N SER A 134 35.41 16.22 7.46
CA SER A 134 36.49 17.15 7.11
C SER A 134 36.70 18.35 8.05
N ALA A 135 36.03 18.40 9.21
CA ALA A 135 36.12 19.54 10.13
C ALA A 135 37.04 19.34 11.36
N PHE A 136 37.79 18.23 11.45
CA PHE A 136 38.68 17.96 12.60
C PHE A 136 40.06 17.41 12.19
N ALA A 137 40.60 17.88 11.08
CA ALA A 137 41.99 17.63 10.72
C ALA A 137 42.61 18.86 10.04
N THR A 138 42.78 19.95 10.76
CA THR A 138 43.98 20.82 10.70
C THR A 138 44.05 21.69 11.94
#